data_AF-A0A1Y3CUD6-F1
#
_entry.id   AF-A0A1Y3CUD6-F1
#
_cell.length_a   1.000
_cell.length_b   1.000
_cell.length_c   1.000
_cell.angle_alpha   90.00
_cell.angle_beta   90.00
_cell.angle_gamma   90.00
#
_symmetry.space_group_name_H-M   'P 1'
#
loop_
_entity.id
_entity.type
_entity.pdbx_description
1 polymer ?
#
loop_
_entity_poly.entity_id
_entity_poly.type
_entity_poly.pdbx_seq_one_letter_code
_entity_poly.pdbx_strand_id
1 'polypeptide(L)'
;MASATSTKKCARSIRIALQSAGARILNHPVAASDWGNTLQTIGYKKINPSFDNPKEGDIYIIHRTQKHVYGHIAAYTGNQWVSDFRQKSHAVYKNDQVRYTYYRLA
;
A
#
# COMPACT_ATOMS: atom_id res chain seq x y z
N MET A 1 6.23 11.03 10.63
CA MET A 1 6.85 11.69 9.46
C MET A 1 7.31 10.63 8.49
N ALA A 2 6.88 10.67 7.23
CA ALA A 2 7.35 9.76 6.18
C ALA A 2 8.77 10.16 5.76
N SER A 3 9.69 9.19 5.63
CA SER A 3 11.10 9.47 5.31
C SER A 3 11.27 9.86 3.85
N ALA A 4 12.45 10.38 3.45
CA ALA A 4 12.77 10.66 2.05
C ALA A 4 13.19 9.40 1.27
N THR A 5 13.52 8.31 1.98
CA THR A 5 14.01 7.04 1.44
C THR A 5 13.26 5.86 2.04
N SER A 6 13.18 4.73 1.32
CA SER A 6 12.54 3.53 1.85
C SER A 6 13.31 3.00 3.06
N THR A 7 12.62 2.90 4.18
CA THR A 7 13.11 2.31 5.43
C THR A 7 12.81 0.81 5.52
N LYS A 8 12.30 0.20 4.43
CA LYS A 8 11.82 -1.19 4.37
C LYS A 8 10.72 -1.50 5.40
N LYS A 9 10.06 -0.46 5.93
CA LYS A 9 9.01 -0.56 6.96
C LYS A 9 7.66 -0.04 6.44
N CYS A 10 7.42 -0.13 5.13
CA CYS A 10 6.18 0.32 4.47
C CYS A 10 4.93 -0.25 5.14
N ALA A 11 4.91 -1.55 5.42
CA ALA A 11 3.83 -2.23 6.14
C ALA A 11 3.52 -1.59 7.51
N ARG A 12 4.55 -1.19 8.27
CA ARG A 12 4.35 -0.57 9.59
C ARG A 12 3.76 0.83 9.48
N SER A 13 4.25 1.65 8.53
CA SER A 13 3.72 3.00 8.34
C SER A 13 2.25 2.97 7.89
N ILE A 14 1.92 2.09 6.95
CA ILE A 14 0.53 1.90 6.50
C ILE A 14 -0.35 1.37 7.63
N ARG A 15 0.15 0.43 8.46
CA ARG A 15 -0.58 -0.02 9.65
C ARG A 15 -0.98 1.14 10.54
N ILE A 16 -0.04 2.02 10.88
CA ILE A 16 -0.29 3.14 11.76
C ILE A 16 -1.30 4.09 11.12
N ALA A 17 -1.13 4.42 9.84
CA ALA A 17 -2.05 5.29 9.11
C ALA A 17 -3.49 4.73 9.11
N LEU A 18 -3.64 3.44 8.84
CA LEU A 18 -4.93 2.75 8.88
C LEU A 18 -5.55 2.73 10.28
N GLN A 19 -4.75 2.41 11.31
CA GLN A 19 -5.22 2.45 12.69
C GLN A 19 -5.66 3.85 13.11
N SER A 20 -4.92 4.89 12.71
CA SER A 20 -5.29 6.28 12.93
C SER A 20 -6.56 6.69 12.18
N ALA A 21 -6.82 6.09 11.02
CA ALA A 21 -8.08 6.24 10.29
C ALA A 21 -9.25 5.44 10.90
N GLY A 22 -9.03 4.70 12.00
CA GLY A 22 -10.04 3.91 12.69
C GLY A 22 -10.12 2.43 12.27
N ALA A 23 -9.24 1.97 11.38
CA ALA A 23 -9.24 0.57 10.95
C ALA A 23 -8.69 -0.37 12.04
N ARG A 24 -9.45 -1.43 12.35
CA ARG A 24 -9.07 -2.42 13.36
C ARG A 24 -8.22 -3.54 12.75
N ILE A 25 -6.90 -3.32 12.69
CA ILE A 25 -5.95 -4.32 12.20
C ILE A 25 -5.60 -5.30 13.32
N LEU A 26 -6.20 -6.50 13.27
CA LEU A 26 -5.91 -7.60 14.20
C LEU A 26 -4.63 -8.35 13.83
N ASN A 27 -4.47 -8.66 12.54
CA ASN A 27 -3.29 -9.36 12.01
C ASN A 27 -2.55 -8.47 11.02
N HIS A 28 -1.27 -8.23 11.30
CA HIS A 28 -0.39 -7.43 10.45
C HIS A 28 0.72 -8.30 9.84
N PRO A 29 0.64 -8.64 8.54
CA PRO A 29 1.72 -9.36 7.90
C PRO A 29 2.97 -8.49 7.79
N VAL A 30 4.14 -9.13 7.90
CA VAL A 30 5.44 -8.48 7.71
C VAL A 30 5.64 -8.12 6.23
N ALA A 31 5.24 -9.03 5.33
CA ALA A 31 5.30 -8.80 3.89
C ALA A 31 4.15 -7.88 3.43
N ALA A 32 4.50 -6.84 2.68
CA ALA A 32 3.54 -5.91 2.11
C ALA A 32 2.58 -6.58 1.12
N SER A 33 3.02 -7.64 0.42
CA SER A 33 2.16 -8.40 -0.49
C SER A 33 0.96 -9.06 0.18
N ASP A 34 1.06 -9.38 1.47
CA ASP A 34 0.06 -10.17 2.19
C ASP A 34 -0.97 -9.28 2.90
N TRP A 35 -0.77 -7.96 2.88
CA TRP A 35 -1.70 -6.97 3.42
C TRP A 35 -3.06 -6.98 2.73
N GLY A 36 -3.16 -7.51 1.51
CA GLY A 36 -4.40 -7.55 0.75
C GLY A 36 -5.54 -8.25 1.48
N ASN A 37 -5.24 -9.29 2.26
CA ASN A 37 -6.25 -9.98 3.08
C ASN A 37 -6.67 -9.11 4.28
N THR A 38 -5.71 -8.49 4.97
CA THR A 38 -6.00 -7.58 6.09
C THR A 38 -6.87 -6.41 5.65
N LEU A 39 -6.59 -5.81 4.49
CA LEU A 39 -7.39 -4.72 3.92
C LEU A 39 -8.83 -5.16 3.66
N GLN A 40 -9.03 -6.35 3.11
CA GLN A 40 -10.37 -6.91 2.90
C GLN A 40 -11.12 -7.13 4.22
N THR A 41 -10.44 -7.63 5.26
CA THR A 41 -11.04 -7.82 6.59
C THR A 41 -11.49 -6.52 7.25
N ILE A 42 -10.79 -5.41 7.01
CA ILE A 42 -11.17 -4.09 7.55
C ILE A 42 -12.18 -3.35 6.64
N GLY A 43 -12.67 -3.98 5.56
CA GLY A 43 -13.73 -3.44 4.70
C GLY A 43 -13.29 -2.87 3.35
N TYR A 44 -12.00 -2.94 3.00
CA TYR A 44 -11.57 -2.55 1.66
C TYR A 44 -12.00 -3.57 0.61
N LYS A 45 -12.41 -3.08 -0.56
CA LYS A 45 -12.70 -3.92 -1.70
C LYS A 45 -11.58 -3.82 -2.72
N LYS A 46 -11.20 -4.98 -3.25
CA LYS A 46 -10.27 -5.03 -4.37
C LYS A 46 -10.96 -4.44 -5.60
N ILE A 47 -10.37 -3.41 -6.18
CA ILE A 47 -10.85 -2.76 -7.40
C ILE A 47 -9.81 -2.85 -8.50
N ASN A 48 -10.23 -2.52 -9.72
CA ASN A 48 -9.27 -2.38 -10.81
C ASN A 48 -8.29 -1.24 -10.54
N PRO A 49 -7.02 -1.38 -10.95
CA PRO A 49 -6.02 -0.33 -10.77
C PRO A 49 -6.51 0.98 -11.38
N SER A 50 -6.70 1.99 -10.54
CA SER A 50 -7.21 3.31 -10.93
C SER A 50 -6.15 4.35 -10.59
N PHE A 51 -4.98 4.20 -11.19
CA PHE A 51 -3.85 5.11 -11.01
C PHE A 51 -4.12 6.51 -11.55
N ASP A 52 -4.99 6.63 -12.55
CA ASP A 52 -5.41 7.90 -13.17
C ASP A 52 -6.37 8.70 -12.29
N ASN A 53 -7.18 8.02 -11.48
CA ASN A 53 -8.16 8.63 -10.59
C ASN A 53 -8.12 7.99 -9.19
N PRO A 54 -6.99 8.13 -8.46
CA PRO A 54 -6.89 7.65 -7.10
C PRO A 54 -7.72 8.53 -6.18
N LYS A 55 -8.39 7.92 -5.21
CA LYS A 55 -9.14 8.61 -4.17
C LYS A 55 -8.39 8.56 -2.85
N GLU A 56 -8.56 9.58 -2.03
CA GLU A 56 -8.00 9.57 -0.68
C GLU A 56 -8.42 8.31 0.06
N GLY A 57 -7.45 7.66 0.70
CA GLY A 57 -7.63 6.38 1.38
C GLY A 57 -7.45 5.16 0.48
N ASP A 58 -7.30 5.31 -0.84
CA ASP A 58 -6.96 4.18 -1.72
C ASP A 58 -5.63 3.56 -1.34
N ILE A 59 -5.53 2.24 -1.44
CA ILE A 59 -4.32 1.51 -1.13
C ILE A 59 -3.96 0.64 -2.33
N TYR A 60 -2.71 0.69 -2.75
CA TYR A 60 -2.18 -0.28 -3.69
C TYR A 60 -1.14 -1.16 -3.03
N ILE A 61 -1.11 -2.41 -3.47
CA ILE A 61 -0.13 -3.41 -3.11
C ILE A 61 0.57 -3.88 -4.37
N ILE A 62 1.89 -3.86 -4.33
CA ILE A 62 2.75 -4.51 -5.30
C ILE A 62 3.09 -5.89 -4.75
N HIS A 63 2.75 -6.94 -5.50
CA HIS A 63 3.07 -8.30 -5.12
C HIS A 63 4.58 -8.55 -5.16
N ARG A 64 5.00 -9.57 -4.40
CA ARG A 64 6.38 -10.02 -4.38
C ARG A 64 6.87 -10.40 -5.78
N THR A 65 8.09 -9.99 -6.11
CA THR A 65 8.78 -10.35 -7.36
C THR A 65 10.12 -11.02 -7.06
N GLN A 66 10.83 -11.49 -8.08
CA GLN A 66 12.14 -12.11 -7.91
C GLN A 66 13.15 -11.19 -7.18
N LYS A 67 13.08 -9.87 -7.43
CA LYS A 67 13.93 -8.88 -6.75
C LYS A 67 13.33 -8.36 -5.44
N HIS A 68 12.00 -8.39 -5.31
CA HIS A 68 11.29 -7.81 -4.17
C HIS A 68 10.44 -8.87 -3.46
N VAL A 69 11.08 -9.70 -2.64
CA VAL A 69 10.42 -10.84 -1.97
C VAL A 69 9.31 -10.47 -0.98
N TYR A 70 9.33 -9.24 -0.44
CA TYR A 70 8.32 -8.75 0.50
C TYR A 70 7.15 -8.00 -0.17
N GLY A 71 7.29 -7.62 -1.44
CA GLY A 71 6.37 -6.71 -2.12
C GLY A 71 6.45 -5.26 -1.60
N HIS A 72 5.46 -4.45 -1.97
CA HIS A 72 5.35 -3.05 -1.54
C HIS A 72 3.90 -2.65 -1.29
N ILE A 73 3.65 -1.73 -0.37
CA ILE A 73 2.30 -1.23 -0.06
C ILE A 73 2.34 0.27 0.14
N ALA A 74 1.35 0.96 -0.43
CA ALA A 74 1.22 2.40 -0.31
C ALA A 74 -0.25 2.82 -0.26
N ALA A 75 -0.53 3.88 0.49
CA ALA A 75 -1.83 4.54 0.57
C ALA A 75 -1.78 5.90 -0.14
N TYR A 76 -2.89 6.30 -0.75
CA TYR A 76 -3.07 7.61 -1.33
C TYR A 76 -3.65 8.56 -0.30
N THR A 77 -2.99 9.68 -0.06
CA THR A 77 -3.44 10.68 0.92
C THR A 77 -4.31 11.77 0.29
N GLY A 78 -4.86 11.56 -0.92
CA GLY A 78 -5.61 12.59 -1.66
C GLY A 78 -4.75 13.46 -2.58
N ASN A 79 -3.45 13.61 -2.28
CA ASN A 79 -2.51 14.35 -3.12
C ASN A 79 -1.38 13.47 -3.68
N GLN A 80 -0.89 12.51 -2.91
CA GLN A 80 0.28 11.70 -3.28
C GLN A 80 0.23 10.33 -2.64
N TRP A 81 1.00 9.40 -3.21
CA TRP A 81 1.17 8.06 -2.67
C TRP A 81 2.19 8.07 -1.54
N VAL A 82 1.83 7.51 -0.39
CA VAL A 82 2.66 7.46 0.81
C VAL A 82 2.72 6.03 1.32
N SER A 83 3.91 5.56 1.63
CA SER A 83 4.17 4.25 2.24
C SER A 83 5.00 4.46 3.51
N ASP A 84 6.23 3.97 3.53
CA ASP A 84 7.26 4.40 4.47
C ASP A 84 7.90 5.74 4.10
N PHE A 85 7.77 6.14 2.83
CA PHE A 85 8.21 7.42 2.30
C PHE A 85 7.15 8.03 1.38
N ARG A 86 7.32 9.31 1.07
CA ARG A 86 6.49 10.00 0.08
C ARG A 86 6.94 9.61 -1.32
N GLN A 87 6.04 9.00 -2.08
CA GLN A 87 6.32 8.53 -3.43
C GLN A 87 5.80 9.54 -4.45
N LYS A 88 6.67 9.92 -5.38
CA LYS A 88 6.29 10.81 -6.49
C LYS A 88 5.30 10.15 -7.46
N SER A 89 5.29 8.82 -7.51
CA SER A 89 4.42 8.04 -8.40
C SER A 89 4.18 6.64 -7.81
N HIS A 90 3.16 5.95 -8.31
CA HIS A 90 2.89 4.55 -8.02
C HIS A 90 3.94 3.58 -8.61
N ALA A 91 4.68 4.01 -9.63
CA ALA A 91 5.64 3.18 -10.35
C ALA A 91 7.00 3.17 -9.62
N VAL A 92 7.05 2.51 -8.47
CA VAL A 92 8.29 2.40 -7.65
C VAL A 92 9.31 1.50 -8.33
N TYR A 93 8.86 0.42 -8.97
CA TYR A 93 9.70 -0.54 -9.67
C TYR A 93 9.60 -0.29 -11.18
N LYS A 94 10.49 0.54 -11.73
CA LYS A 94 10.44 0.98 -13.12
C LYS A 94 10.77 -0.09 -14.17
N ASN A 95 11.10 -1.33 -13.80
CA ASN A 95 11.59 -2.36 -14.74
C ASN A 95 11.28 -3.81 -14.33
N ASP A 96 10.39 -4.02 -13.37
CA ASP A 96 9.98 -5.37 -12.97
C ASP A 96 8.53 -5.58 -13.41
N GLN A 97 8.22 -6.74 -13.98
CA GLN A 97 6.85 -7.19 -14.25
C GLN A 97 6.14 -7.43 -12.91
N VAL A 98 5.75 -6.34 -12.26
CA VAL A 98 5.14 -6.38 -10.95
C VAL A 98 3.62 -6.43 -11.09
N ARG A 99 2.98 -7.24 -10.26
CA ARG A 99 1.51 -7.27 -10.20
C ARG A 99 1.05 -6.24 -9.17
N TYR A 100 0.16 -5.36 -9.60
CA TYR A 100 -0.49 -4.39 -8.72
C TYR A 100 -1.87 -4.90 -8.33
N THR A 101 -2.23 -4.73 -7.06
CA THR A 101 -3.60 -4.87 -6.59
C THR A 101 -4.04 -3.58 -5.92
N TYR A 102 -5.23 -3.12 -6.28
CA TYR A 102 -5.82 -1.90 -5.76
C TYR A 102 -6.94 -2.23 -4.79
N TYR A 103 -7.01 -1.45 -3.73
CA TYR A 103 -7.99 -1.55 -2.67
C TYR A 103 -8.58 -0.18 -2.43
N ARG A 104 -9.90 -0.10 -2.40
CA ARG A 104 -10.64 1.12 -2.06
C ARG A 104 -11.62 0.79 -0.95
N LEU A 105 -11.69 1.66 0.04
CA LEU A 105 -12.73 1.58 1.06
C LEU A 105 -14.07 1.91 0.39
N ALA A 106 -15.03 1.00 0.51
CA ALA A 106 -16.35 1.12 -0.12
C ALA A 106 -17.36 1.73 0.84
#